data_AF-A0A1U7LQS2-F1
#
_entry.id   AF-A0A1U7LQS2-F1
#
_cell.length_a   1.000
_cell.length_b   1.000
_cell.length_c   1.000
_cell.angle_alpha   90.00
_cell.angle_beta   90.00
_cell.angle_gamma   90.00
#
_symmetry.space_group_name_H-M   'P 1'
#
loop_
_entity.id
_entity.type
_entity.pdbx_description
1 polymer ?
#
loop_
_entity_poly.entity_id
_entity_poly.type
_entity_poly.pdbx_seq_one_letter_code
_entity_poly.pdbx_strand_id
1 'polypeptide(L)'
;MKFIAATALFAFAVAAIVAPPCFMPAVTKVAKELKLPVDASILCRNDEFVHKFTIALKEDCPARDYPLAIETAKELCKDEGVDIYPKNG
;
A
#
# COMPACT_ATOMS: atom_id res chain seq x y z
N MET A 1 13.71 -9.47 48.96
CA MET A 1 12.57 -8.61 48.56
C MET A 1 13.17 -7.26 48.19
N LYS A 2 13.04 -6.64 47.02
CA LYS A 2 12.01 -6.64 45.99
C LYS A 2 12.66 -6.57 44.61
N PHE A 3 12.14 -7.38 43.70
CA PHE A 3 12.31 -7.27 42.26
C PHE A 3 11.65 -5.96 41.77
N ILE A 4 12.24 -5.29 40.79
CA ILE A 4 11.55 -4.83 39.57
C ILE A 4 12.62 -4.70 38.49
N ALA A 5 12.65 -5.70 37.61
CA ALA A 5 13.24 -5.60 36.30
C ALA A 5 12.36 -4.67 35.47
N ALA A 6 12.87 -3.49 35.12
CA ALA A 6 12.25 -2.66 34.10
C ALA A 6 12.80 -3.11 32.74
N THR A 7 12.26 -4.23 32.25
CA THR A 7 12.32 -4.59 30.84
C THR A 7 11.65 -3.47 30.05
N ALA A 8 12.45 -2.51 29.58
CA ALA A 8 12.06 -1.61 28.51
C ALA A 8 12.00 -2.44 27.23
N LEU A 9 10.90 -3.19 27.08
CA LEU A 9 10.44 -3.70 25.81
C LEU A 9 10.26 -2.48 24.91
N PHE A 10 11.26 -2.22 24.06
CA PHE A 10 11.02 -1.45 22.86
C PHE A 10 9.92 -2.19 22.12
N ALA A 11 8.71 -1.67 22.25
CA ALA A 11 7.57 -2.05 21.45
C ALA A 11 8.01 -1.82 20.00
N PHE A 12 8.39 -2.91 19.31
CA PHE A 12 8.28 -2.96 17.87
C PHE A 12 6.79 -2.76 17.60
N ALA A 13 6.40 -1.50 17.39
CA ALA A 13 5.17 -1.17 16.74
C ALA A 13 5.27 -1.77 15.35
N VAL A 14 4.88 -3.03 15.23
CA VAL A 14 4.46 -3.61 13.96
C VAL A 14 3.21 -2.82 13.60
N ALA A 15 3.41 -1.67 12.97
CA ALA A 15 2.34 -0.96 12.31
C ALA A 15 1.89 -1.91 11.22
N ALA A 16 0.85 -2.71 11.50
CA ALA A 16 0.01 -3.20 10.43
C ALA A 16 -0.46 -1.95 9.71
N ILE A 17 0.11 -1.65 8.54
CA ILE A 17 -0.34 -0.54 7.72
C ILE A 17 -1.78 -0.90 7.35
N VAL A 18 -2.72 -0.33 8.10
CA VAL A 18 -4.14 -0.51 7.82
C VAL A 18 -4.37 0.29 6.54
N ALA A 19 -4.44 -0.42 5.42
CA ALA A 19 -4.72 0.17 4.12
C ALA A 19 -5.93 1.10 4.25
N PRO A 20 -5.88 2.34 3.74
CA PRO A 20 -7.01 3.24 3.81
C PRO A 20 -8.19 2.63 3.02
N PRO A 21 -9.44 2.92 3.41
CA PRO A 21 -10.62 2.29 2.81
C PRO A 21 -10.76 2.55 1.30
N CYS A 22 -10.09 3.57 0.77
CA CYS A 22 -10.04 3.89 -0.66
C CYS A 22 -9.10 2.98 -1.47
N PHE A 23 -8.19 2.25 -0.83
CA PHE A 23 -7.13 1.48 -1.48
C PHE A 23 -7.69 0.29 -2.28
N MET A 24 -8.39 -0.63 -1.63
CA MET A 24 -8.93 -1.84 -2.27
C MET A 24 -9.94 -1.56 -3.39
N PRO A 25 -10.83 -0.54 -3.27
CA PRO A 25 -11.66 -0.10 -4.39
C PRO A 25 -10.85 0.34 -5.62
N ALA A 26 -9.79 1.13 -5.43
CA ALA A 26 -8.91 1.56 -6.52
C ALA A 26 -8.19 0.38 -7.17
N VAL A 27 -7.67 -0.57 -6.38
CA VAL A 27 -7.06 -1.82 -6.89
C VAL A 27 -8.07 -2.59 -7.75
N THR A 28 -9.27 -2.82 -7.23
CA THR A 28 -10.29 -3.64 -7.90
C THR A 28 -10.79 -2.99 -9.19
N LYS A 29 -10.97 -1.66 -9.18
CA LYS A 29 -11.37 -0.86 -10.35
C LYS A 29 -10.37 -1.03 -11.49
N VAL A 30 -9.09 -0.78 -11.22
CA VAL A 30 -8.04 -0.83 -12.24
C VAL A 30 -7.74 -2.26 -12.69
N ALA A 31 -7.73 -3.23 -11.77
CA ALA A 31 -7.56 -4.64 -12.14
C ALA A 31 -8.66 -5.10 -13.09
N LYS A 32 -9.92 -4.69 -12.84
CA LYS A 32 -11.05 -5.00 -13.71
C LYS A 32 -10.94 -4.32 -15.08
N GLU A 33 -10.52 -3.06 -15.14
CA GLU A 33 -10.30 -2.34 -16.41
C GLU A 33 -9.26 -3.04 -17.28
N LEU A 34 -8.15 -3.49 -16.67
CA LEU A 34 -7.05 -4.15 -17.36
C LEU A 34 -7.25 -5.66 -17.53
N LYS A 35 -8.37 -6.21 -17.03
CA LYS A 35 -8.65 -7.66 -17.00
C LYS A 35 -7.53 -8.46 -16.35
N LEU A 36 -6.90 -7.88 -15.32
CA LEU A 36 -5.88 -8.53 -14.51
C LEU A 36 -6.53 -9.21 -13.31
N PRO A 37 -6.00 -10.36 -12.87
CA PRO A 37 -6.37 -10.94 -11.58
C PRO A 37 -5.94 -10.01 -10.44
N VAL A 38 -6.70 -10.00 -9.36
CA VAL A 38 -6.35 -9.25 -8.13
C VAL A 38 -5.32 -10.07 -7.34
N ASP A 39 -4.09 -10.06 -7.84
CA ASP A 39 -2.93 -10.74 -7.27
C ASP A 39 -1.77 -9.75 -7.19
N ALA A 40 -1.20 -9.57 -6.01
CA ALA A 40 -0.15 -8.58 -5.77
C ALA A 40 1.04 -8.75 -6.73
N SER A 41 1.50 -9.98 -6.96
CA SER A 41 2.63 -10.26 -7.85
C SER A 41 2.33 -9.86 -9.29
N ILE A 42 1.12 -10.13 -9.77
CA ILE A 42 0.71 -9.78 -11.14
C ILE A 42 0.48 -8.29 -11.30
N LEU A 43 -0.19 -7.67 -10.34
CA LEU A 43 -0.55 -6.26 -10.37
C LEU A 43 0.67 -5.36 -10.23
N CYS A 44 1.55 -5.64 -9.27
CA CYS A 44 2.76 -4.85 -9.04
C CYS A 44 3.72 -4.90 -10.24
N ARG A 45 3.81 -6.02 -10.95
CA ARG A 45 4.69 -6.17 -12.14
C ARG A 45 4.12 -5.57 -13.42
N ASN A 46 2.89 -5.06 -13.38
CA ASN A 46 2.23 -4.47 -14.54
C ASN A 46 2.32 -2.93 -14.47
N ASP A 47 3.19 -2.34 -15.28
CA ASP A 47 3.41 -0.89 -15.30
C ASP A 47 2.13 -0.09 -15.61
N GLU A 48 1.25 -0.62 -16.47
CA GLU A 48 -0.01 0.02 -16.80
C GLU A 48 -0.97 0.03 -15.61
N PHE A 49 -1.02 -1.08 -14.85
CA PHE A 49 -1.74 -1.16 -13.59
C PHE A 49 -1.19 -0.15 -12.60
N VAL A 50 0.12 -0.13 -12.35
CA VAL A 50 0.76 0.79 -11.38
C VAL A 50 0.45 2.25 -11.72
N HIS A 51 0.51 2.61 -13.00
CA HIS A 51 0.19 3.97 -13.46
C HIS A 51 -1.28 4.33 -13.24
N LYS A 52 -2.22 3.51 -13.73
CA LYS A 52 -3.67 3.74 -13.57
C LYS A 52 -4.10 3.68 -12.11
N PHE A 53 -3.50 2.81 -11.32
CA PHE A 53 -3.75 2.67 -9.89
C PHE A 53 -3.35 3.93 -9.14
N THR A 54 -2.19 4.52 -9.45
CA THR A 54 -1.75 5.80 -8.85
C THR A 54 -2.74 6.93 -9.16
N ILE A 55 -3.26 6.98 -10.39
CA ILE A 55 -4.30 7.95 -10.79
C ILE A 55 -5.60 7.69 -10.01
N ALA A 56 -6.05 6.42 -9.96
CA ALA A 56 -7.26 6.05 -9.24
C ALA A 56 -7.17 6.39 -7.75
N LEU A 57 -6.01 6.18 -7.10
CA LEU A 57 -5.78 6.62 -5.73
C LEU A 57 -5.90 8.14 -5.59
N LYS A 58 -5.38 8.92 -6.54
CA LYS A 58 -5.46 10.38 -6.50
C LYS A 58 -6.89 10.90 -6.66
N GLU A 59 -7.72 10.20 -7.44
CA GLU A 59 -9.13 10.56 -7.68
C GLU A 59 -10.06 10.07 -6.57
N ASP A 60 -9.87 8.83 -6.12
CA ASP A 60 -10.82 8.13 -5.25
C ASP A 60 -10.44 8.19 -3.76
N CYS A 61 -9.17 8.50 -3.41
CA CYS A 61 -8.78 8.73 -2.02
C CYS A 61 -8.89 10.21 -1.62
N PRO A 62 -9.39 10.51 -0.41
CA PRO A 62 -9.21 11.82 0.20
C PRO A 62 -7.72 12.19 0.25
N ALA A 63 -7.40 13.48 0.08
CA ALA A 63 -6.01 13.96 0.09
C ALA A 63 -5.23 13.58 1.37
N ARG A 64 -5.94 13.43 2.50
CA ARG A 64 -5.37 12.96 3.78
C ARG A 64 -4.97 11.48 3.78
N ASP A 65 -5.64 10.66 2.96
CA ASP A 65 -5.49 9.20 2.93
C ASP A 65 -4.59 8.76 1.77
N TYR A 66 -4.37 9.63 0.79
CA TYR A 66 -3.51 9.38 -0.37
C TYR A 66 -2.06 9.01 0.00
N PRO A 67 -1.36 9.71 0.93
CA PRO A 67 0.00 9.32 1.31
C PRO A 67 0.05 7.90 1.91
N LEU A 68 -0.90 7.56 2.78
CA LEU A 68 -1.00 6.24 3.38
C LEU A 68 -1.33 5.16 2.34
N ALA A 69 -2.16 5.47 1.34
CA ALA A 69 -2.48 4.56 0.26
C ALA A 69 -1.25 4.25 -0.61
N ILE A 70 -0.43 5.27 -0.91
CA ILE A 70 0.83 5.09 -1.64
C ILE A 70 1.84 4.30 -0.81
N GLU A 71 1.94 4.55 0.50
CA GLU A 71 2.81 3.78 1.39
C GLU A 71 2.38 2.30 1.45
N THR A 72 1.07 2.05 1.58
CA THR A 72 0.49 0.70 1.52
C THR A 72 0.83 0.01 0.18
N ALA A 73 0.71 0.73 -0.93
CA ALA A 73 1.04 0.21 -2.26
C ALA A 73 2.52 -0.19 -2.36
N LYS A 74 3.41 0.67 -1.85
CA LYS A 74 4.85 0.44 -1.83
C LYS A 74 5.19 -0.78 -1.00
N GLU A 75 4.63 -0.91 0.19
CA GLU A 75 4.88 -2.11 1.02
C GLU A 75 4.39 -3.38 0.32
N LEU A 76 3.18 -3.35 -0.24
CA LEU A 76 2.61 -4.49 -0.94
C LEU A 76 3.43 -4.93 -2.16
N CYS A 77 4.07 -4.00 -2.86
CA CYS A 77 4.89 -4.29 -4.03
C CYS A 77 6.39 -4.46 -3.74
N LYS A 78 6.87 -4.00 -2.59
CA LYS A 78 8.24 -4.19 -2.14
C LYS A 78 8.57 -5.67 -1.94
N ASP A 79 7.61 -6.45 -1.44
CA ASP A 79 7.75 -7.90 -1.29
C ASP A 79 7.91 -8.61 -2.66
N GLU A 80 7.46 -7.97 -3.73
CA GLU A 80 7.57 -8.44 -5.11
C GLU A 80 8.75 -7.80 -5.87
N GLY A 81 9.55 -6.97 -5.19
CA GLY A 81 10.71 -6.28 -5.77
C GLY A 81 10.35 -5.14 -6.74
N VAL A 82 9.11 -4.64 -6.69
CA VAL A 82 8.67 -3.52 -7.54
C VAL A 82 8.48 -2.25 -6.73
N ASP A 83 9.12 -1.17 -7.18
CA ASP A 83 8.98 0.14 -6.55
C ASP A 83 7.81 0.92 -7.20
N ILE A 84 6.71 1.07 -6.45
CA ILE A 84 5.63 1.97 -6.85
C ILE A 84 6.02 3.39 -6.48
N TYR A 85 6.69 4.07 -7.41
CA TYR A 85 6.75 5.53 -7.35
C TYR A 85 5.49 6.11 -7.97
N PRO A 86 4.89 7.14 -7.36
CA PRO A 86 4.22 8.14 -8.19
C PRO A 86 5.29 8.69 -9.13
N LYS A 87 5.23 8.35 -10.42
CA LYS A 87 5.95 9.11 -11.45
C LYS A 87 5.34 10.51 -11.40
N ASN A 88 5.95 11.39 -10.62
CA ASN A 88 5.73 12.82 -10.70
C ASN A 88 5.91 13.20 -12.17
N GLY A 89 4.89 13.82 -12.75
CA GLY A 89 5.05 14.59 -13.99
C GLY A 89 6.04 15.72 -13.78
#